data_AF-A0AAF0C5C0-F1
#
_entry.id   AF-A0AAF0C5C0-F1
#
_cell.length_a   1.000
_cell.length_b   1.000
_cell.length_c   1.000
_cell.angle_alpha   90.00
_cell.angle_beta   90.00
_cell.angle_gamma   90.00
#
_symmetry.space_group_name_H-M   'P 1'
#
loop_
_entity.id
_entity.type
_entity.pdbx_description
1 polymer ?
#
loop_
_entity_poly.entity_id
_entity_poly.type
_entity_poly.pdbx_seq_one_letter_code
_entity_poly.pdbx_strand_id
1 'polypeptide(L)'
;MNKISHGQILNLLFICTLYLAACTVWAKSASAFNSPPEMSGHKTITALENFGDNPGELNAYIQLPERPKGAKLVVLLHGCVQQAKIFAKDSGMGTLAREKNAILLLPEQQKTNNVANCFNWFSQNDISKHSGEMLSLFNMITYSQKKYQASEVFIAGLSAGGAMTAALLANYPDLFAAGAIIGGLPYQCASNLIKAIACMKSGPGKSPREFIDIVLQQHPNRSKWPRLTIWSGIKDTVVNPKNATVLAQQWAGLNGITQANNTIEHDEYLIREWRNSKNEILVKQVEMLNLKHGLPVIPKQTPPADYMLAAPLSAVSEIAKFWQL
;
A
#
# COMPACT_ATOMS: atom_id res chain seq x y z
N MET A 1 -12.35 30.06 19.99
CA MET A 1 -13.46 29.75 19.07
C MET A 1 -13.05 30.21 17.68
N ASN A 2 -12.41 29.34 16.90
CA ASN A 2 -11.93 29.70 15.56
C ASN A 2 -13.05 29.49 14.55
N LYS A 3 -13.47 30.58 13.90
CA LYS A 3 -14.47 30.59 12.83
C LYS A 3 -13.89 29.85 11.62
N ILE A 4 -14.54 28.75 11.26
CA ILE A 4 -14.34 28.06 9.98
C ILE A 4 -14.75 29.04 8.88
N SER A 5 -13.85 29.32 7.93
CA SER A 5 -14.15 30.22 6.82
C SER A 5 -15.11 29.55 5.83
N HIS A 6 -15.99 30.32 5.17
CA HIS A 6 -16.97 29.81 4.21
C HIS A 6 -16.34 28.97 3.07
N GLY A 7 -15.05 29.16 2.76
CA GLY A 7 -14.32 28.36 1.78
C GLY A 7 -14.01 26.92 2.23
N GLN A 8 -13.92 26.66 3.53
CA GLN A 8 -13.73 25.29 4.05
C GLN A 8 -15.04 24.49 4.03
N ILE A 9 -16.19 25.15 4.21
CA ILE A 9 -17.51 24.51 4.24
C ILE A 9 -17.93 24.03 2.84
N LEU A 10 -17.62 24.79 1.77
CA LEU A 10 -17.87 24.34 0.39
C LEU A 10 -16.99 23.15 -0.03
N ASN A 11 -15.73 23.08 0.45
CA ASN A 11 -14.86 21.92 0.22
C ASN A 11 -15.40 20.66 0.93
N LEU A 12 -15.94 20.77 2.14
CA LEU A 12 -16.53 19.64 2.86
C LEU A 12 -17.80 19.08 2.19
N LEU A 13 -18.65 19.95 1.62
CA LEU A 13 -19.90 19.53 0.97
C LEU A 13 -19.66 18.84 -0.39
N PHE A 14 -18.62 19.22 -1.12
CA PHE A 14 -18.23 18.53 -2.37
C PHE A 14 -17.50 17.20 -2.12
N ILE A 15 -16.75 17.08 -1.02
CA ILE A 15 -16.10 15.83 -0.62
C ILE A 15 -17.16 14.80 -0.18
N CYS A 16 -18.24 15.22 0.48
CA CYS A 16 -19.27 14.31 0.99
C CYS A 16 -20.12 13.67 -0.12
N THR A 17 -20.47 14.41 -1.18
CA THR A 17 -21.25 13.86 -2.32
C THR A 17 -20.46 12.89 -3.19
N LEU A 18 -19.12 12.90 -3.13
CA LEU A 18 -18.24 12.01 -3.90
C LEU A 18 -18.03 10.62 -3.25
N TYR A 19 -18.33 10.46 -1.95
CA TYR A 19 -18.25 9.16 -1.26
C TYR A 19 -19.59 8.42 -1.14
N LEU A 20 -20.73 9.12 -1.31
CA LEU A 20 -22.07 8.54 -1.14
C LEU A 20 -22.54 7.63 -2.29
N ALA A 21 -21.87 7.59 -3.44
CA ALA A 21 -22.27 6.76 -4.57
C ALA A 21 -21.85 5.27 -4.47
N ALA A 22 -21.26 4.83 -3.35
CA ALA A 22 -20.80 3.45 -3.13
C ALA A 22 -21.59 2.67 -2.06
N CYS A 23 -22.62 3.26 -1.43
CA CYS A 23 -23.37 2.60 -0.36
C CYS A 23 -24.83 2.35 -0.74
N THR A 24 -25.09 1.28 -1.49
CA THR A 24 -26.38 0.60 -1.44
C THR A 24 -26.20 -0.91 -1.62
N VAL A 25 -26.84 -1.70 -0.73
CA VAL A 25 -27.12 -3.16 -0.82
C VAL A 25 -25.91 -4.04 -0.37
N TRP A 26 -25.85 -4.77 0.76
CA TRP A 26 -26.84 -5.63 1.46
C TRP A 26 -26.40 -6.00 2.90
N ALA A 27 -27.36 -6.39 3.74
CA ALA A 27 -27.15 -6.96 5.07
C ALA A 27 -27.76 -8.37 5.17
N LYS A 28 -27.27 -9.16 6.14
CA LYS A 28 -27.59 -10.55 6.56
C LYS A 28 -26.66 -11.60 5.93
N SER A 29 -26.02 -12.52 6.65
CA SER A 29 -26.27 -13.09 7.98
C SER A 29 -24.99 -13.76 8.52
N ALA A 30 -24.63 -13.52 9.78
CA ALA A 30 -23.51 -14.22 10.44
C ALA A 30 -24.06 -15.32 11.35
N SER A 31 -23.76 -16.58 11.01
CA SER A 31 -23.88 -17.72 11.91
C SER A 31 -22.65 -17.78 12.81
N ALA A 32 -22.88 -17.94 14.12
CA ALA A 32 -21.83 -18.01 15.12
C ALA A 32 -21.05 -19.34 15.01
N PHE A 33 -19.75 -19.24 14.71
CA PHE A 33 -18.80 -20.32 14.94
C PHE A 33 -18.06 -20.08 16.25
N ASN A 34 -18.20 -21.00 17.20
CA ASN A 34 -17.41 -21.00 18.43
C ASN A 34 -15.94 -21.27 18.08
N SER A 35 -15.06 -20.33 18.41
CA SER A 35 -13.61 -20.48 18.28
C SER A 35 -13.03 -21.11 19.55
N PRO A 36 -12.06 -22.04 19.44
CA PRO A 36 -11.35 -22.60 20.60
C PRO A 36 -10.49 -21.55 21.31
N PRO A 37 -10.12 -21.76 22.60
CA PRO A 37 -9.51 -20.73 23.44
C PRO A 37 -8.10 -20.36 22.99
N GLU A 38 -7.83 -19.05 22.91
CA GLU A 38 -6.53 -18.48 22.56
C GLU A 38 -5.52 -18.62 23.71
N MET A 39 -4.40 -19.28 23.44
CA MET A 39 -3.19 -19.20 24.27
C MET A 39 -2.57 -17.79 24.18
N SER A 40 -2.40 -17.16 25.34
CA SER A 40 -2.00 -15.77 25.57
C SER A 40 -0.48 -15.56 25.61
N GLY A 41 -0.02 -14.53 24.90
CA GLY A 41 1.34 -13.99 24.99
C GLY A 41 1.85 -13.61 23.60
N HIS A 42 1.85 -12.32 23.24
CA HIS A 42 2.41 -11.76 21.99
C HIS A 42 1.61 -11.96 20.67
N LYS A 43 0.27 -12.02 20.72
CA LYS A 43 -0.60 -11.99 19.52
C LYS A 43 -1.27 -10.64 19.25
N THR A 44 -1.17 -9.69 20.17
CA THR A 44 -2.00 -8.48 20.18
C THR A 44 -1.32 -7.32 19.43
N ILE A 45 -2.10 -6.64 18.59
CA ILE A 45 -1.68 -5.38 17.96
C ILE A 45 -1.78 -4.25 18.99
N THR A 46 -0.65 -3.63 19.33
CA THR A 46 -0.55 -2.53 20.31
C THR A 46 -0.25 -1.19 19.65
N ALA A 47 -0.50 -0.08 20.34
CA ALA A 47 -0.09 1.25 19.85
C ALA A 47 1.45 1.36 19.80
N LEU A 48 1.95 2.00 18.74
CA LEU A 48 3.35 2.40 18.64
C LEU A 48 3.44 3.88 18.99
N GLU A 49 4.08 4.18 20.11
CA GLU A 49 4.25 5.54 20.61
C GLU A 49 5.72 5.96 20.59
N ASN A 50 5.98 7.26 20.71
CA ASN A 50 7.32 7.84 20.86
C ASN A 50 8.28 7.46 19.72
N PHE A 51 7.79 7.43 18.48
CA PHE A 51 8.57 7.13 17.27
C PHE A 51 9.28 8.34 16.65
N GLY A 52 9.16 9.53 17.25
CA GLY A 52 9.74 10.78 16.76
C GLY A 52 8.69 11.76 16.24
N ASP A 53 9.12 12.75 15.47
CA ASP A 53 8.24 13.78 14.92
C ASP A 53 7.13 13.18 14.05
N ASN A 54 5.93 13.72 14.19
CA ASN A 54 4.72 13.25 13.51
C ASN A 54 3.94 14.41 12.86
N PRO A 55 4.53 15.19 11.95
CA PRO A 55 3.85 16.34 11.36
C PRO A 55 2.67 15.96 10.44
N GLY A 56 2.55 14.68 10.06
CA GLY A 56 1.40 14.15 9.32
C GLY A 56 0.28 13.68 10.23
N GLU A 57 0.41 13.86 11.55
CA GLU A 57 -0.60 13.53 12.55
C GLU A 57 -1.15 12.10 12.37
N LEU A 58 -0.27 11.12 12.20
CA LEU A 58 -0.65 9.72 11.98
C LEU A 58 -0.61 8.93 13.29
N ASN A 59 -1.51 7.96 13.42
CA ASN A 59 -1.39 6.93 14.44
C ASN A 59 -0.52 5.78 13.92
N ALA A 60 -0.01 4.94 14.82
CA ALA A 60 0.67 3.73 14.44
C ALA A 60 0.38 2.60 15.43
N TYR A 61 0.32 1.39 14.90
CA TYR A 61 0.23 0.18 15.71
C TYR A 61 1.27 -0.83 15.27
N ILE A 62 1.56 -1.80 16.13
CA ILE A 62 2.55 -2.82 15.87
C ILE A 62 2.10 -4.17 16.39
N GLN A 63 2.34 -5.21 15.59
CA GLN A 63 2.27 -6.61 16.00
C GLN A 63 3.70 -7.15 16.05
N LEU A 64 4.11 -7.64 17.21
CA LEU A 64 5.44 -8.24 17.39
C LEU A 64 5.32 -9.78 17.38
N PRO A 65 6.26 -10.49 16.75
CA PRO A 65 6.41 -11.91 16.97
C PRO A 65 7.04 -12.17 18.36
N GLU A 66 7.10 -13.43 18.78
CA GLU A 66 7.75 -13.82 20.05
C GLU A 66 9.23 -13.38 20.10
N ARG A 67 9.92 -13.45 18.96
CA ARG A 67 11.33 -13.06 18.82
C ARG A 67 11.49 -11.96 17.79
N PRO A 68 11.28 -10.69 18.17
CA PRO A 68 11.31 -9.56 17.23
C PRO A 68 12.74 -9.21 16.79
N LYS A 69 13.76 -9.51 17.60
CA LYS A 69 15.15 -9.20 17.27
C LYS A 69 15.61 -9.93 16.00
N GLY A 70 16.03 -9.19 14.98
CA GLY A 70 16.47 -9.75 13.70
C GLY A 70 15.34 -10.23 12.79
N ALA A 71 14.08 -10.06 13.19
CA ALA A 71 12.93 -10.38 12.34
C ALA A 71 12.84 -9.41 11.15
N LYS A 72 12.13 -9.82 10.10
CA LYS A 72 11.77 -8.93 8.99
C LYS A 72 10.66 -7.98 9.44
N LEU A 73 10.71 -6.72 9.00
CA LEU A 73 9.69 -5.70 9.27
C LEU A 73 8.79 -5.56 8.04
N VAL A 74 7.49 -5.79 8.20
CA VAL A 74 6.46 -5.55 7.19
C VAL A 74 5.66 -4.32 7.58
N VAL A 75 5.59 -3.34 6.69
CA VAL A 75 4.75 -2.15 6.83
C VAL A 75 3.52 -2.33 5.96
N LEU A 76 2.32 -2.17 6.53
CA LEU A 76 1.07 -2.29 5.78
C LEU A 76 0.26 -0.99 5.88
N LEU A 77 0.02 -0.37 4.72
CA LEU A 77 -0.76 0.86 4.59
C LEU A 77 -2.17 0.56 4.06
N HIS A 78 -3.19 0.97 4.82
CA HIS A 78 -4.58 0.78 4.45
C HIS A 78 -5.03 1.76 3.34
N GLY A 79 -6.15 1.45 2.68
CA GLY A 79 -6.83 2.35 1.76
C GLY A 79 -7.75 3.34 2.48
N CYS A 80 -8.36 4.25 1.71
CA CYS A 80 -9.38 5.17 2.20
C CYS A 80 -10.49 4.42 2.95
N VAL A 81 -11.12 5.11 3.92
CA VAL A 81 -12.21 4.66 4.81
C VAL A 81 -11.89 3.46 5.71
N GLN A 82 -10.81 2.75 5.46
CA GLN A 82 -10.36 1.61 6.25
C GLN A 82 -9.64 2.04 7.53
N GLN A 83 -9.40 1.05 8.41
CA GLN A 83 -8.62 1.16 9.63
C GLN A 83 -7.50 0.13 9.57
N ALA A 84 -6.32 0.46 10.09
CA ALA A 84 -5.11 -0.32 9.88
C ALA A 84 -5.20 -1.73 10.50
N LYS A 85 -5.78 -1.85 11.71
CA LYS A 85 -5.96 -3.15 12.39
C LYS A 85 -6.96 -4.05 11.67
N ILE A 86 -8.07 -3.49 11.20
CA ILE A 86 -9.10 -4.23 10.48
C ILE A 86 -8.54 -4.69 9.13
N PHE A 87 -7.87 -3.80 8.40
CA PHE A 87 -7.23 -4.16 7.14
C PHE A 87 -6.16 -5.25 7.31
N ALA A 88 -5.34 -5.18 8.36
CA ALA A 88 -4.35 -6.22 8.66
C ALA A 88 -5.00 -7.59 8.95
N LYS A 89 -6.13 -7.61 9.68
CA LYS A 89 -6.89 -8.82 9.98
C LYS A 89 -7.52 -9.40 8.72
N ASP A 90 -8.30 -8.58 8.02
CA ASP A 90 -9.16 -9.01 6.92
C ASP A 90 -8.36 -9.33 5.65
N SER A 91 -7.21 -8.70 5.43
CA SER A 91 -6.31 -9.07 4.31
C SER A 91 -5.55 -10.38 4.55
N GLY A 92 -5.52 -10.89 5.79
CA GLY A 92 -4.69 -12.03 6.20
C GLY A 92 -3.23 -11.66 6.52
N MET A 93 -2.82 -10.40 6.36
CA MET A 93 -1.45 -9.95 6.63
C MET A 93 -1.04 -10.13 8.10
N GLY A 94 -1.98 -9.91 9.04
CA GLY A 94 -1.75 -10.13 10.46
C GLY A 94 -1.42 -11.59 10.77
N THR A 95 -2.10 -12.54 10.11
CA THR A 95 -1.84 -13.98 10.22
C THR A 95 -0.51 -14.34 9.59
N LEU A 96 -0.25 -13.88 8.36
CA LEU A 96 1.02 -14.11 7.67
C LEU A 96 2.21 -13.64 8.53
N ALA A 97 2.13 -12.45 9.12
CA ALA A 97 3.22 -11.91 9.94
C ALA A 97 3.54 -12.81 11.15
N ARG A 98 2.53 -13.43 11.78
CA ARG A 98 2.75 -14.39 12.87
C ARG A 98 3.42 -15.66 12.36
N GLU A 99 2.92 -16.23 11.27
CA GLU A 99 3.45 -17.46 10.68
C GLU A 99 4.90 -17.31 10.20
N LYS A 100 5.27 -16.11 9.75
CA LYS A 100 6.60 -15.79 9.23
C LYS A 100 7.55 -15.18 10.27
N ASN A 101 7.17 -15.14 11.54
CA ASN A 101 7.95 -14.49 12.61
C ASN A 101 8.39 -13.07 12.20
N ALA A 102 7.48 -12.31 11.60
CA ALA A 102 7.71 -10.95 11.13
C ALA A 102 7.07 -9.92 12.06
N ILE A 103 7.71 -8.75 12.15
CA ILE A 103 7.12 -7.57 12.79
C ILE A 103 6.16 -6.94 11.79
N LEU A 104 4.94 -6.62 12.20
CA LEU A 104 3.97 -5.92 11.36
C LEU A 104 3.70 -4.51 11.92
N LEU A 105 4.15 -3.49 11.19
CA LEU A 105 3.89 -2.08 11.46
C LEU A 105 2.66 -1.62 10.66
N LEU A 106 1.74 -0.96 11.36
CA LEU A 106 0.42 -0.55 10.87
C LEU A 106 0.22 0.95 11.11
N PRO A 107 0.78 1.83 10.26
CA PRO A 107 0.42 3.25 10.27
C PRO A 107 -1.06 3.43 9.94
N GLU A 108 -1.71 4.38 10.61
CA GLU A 108 -3.13 4.66 10.46
C GLU A 108 -3.38 6.15 10.30
N GLN A 109 -4.15 6.50 9.26
CA GLN A 109 -4.62 7.85 9.04
C GLN A 109 -5.69 8.25 10.08
N GLN A 110 -5.73 9.53 10.43
CA GLN A 110 -6.72 10.09 11.32
C GLN A 110 -7.77 10.92 10.58
N LYS A 111 -9.03 10.86 11.03
CA LYS A 111 -10.14 11.66 10.48
C LYS A 111 -9.93 13.16 10.63
N THR A 112 -9.15 13.57 11.62
CA THR A 112 -8.77 14.97 11.87
C THR A 112 -7.83 15.50 10.78
N ASN A 113 -6.97 14.65 10.23
CA ASN A 113 -6.06 14.99 9.13
C ASN A 113 -6.74 14.80 7.76
N ASN A 114 -7.50 13.71 7.59
CA ASN A 114 -8.27 13.46 6.38
C ASN A 114 -9.61 12.79 6.72
N VAL A 115 -10.74 13.46 6.45
CA VAL A 115 -12.09 12.99 6.83
C VAL A 115 -12.47 11.61 6.27
N ALA A 116 -11.84 11.20 5.17
CA ALA A 116 -12.04 9.90 4.56
C ALA A 116 -11.01 8.86 5.01
N ASN A 117 -10.19 9.14 6.03
CA ASN A 117 -9.06 8.30 6.44
C ASN A 117 -8.12 7.94 5.28
N CYS A 118 -7.99 8.80 4.27
CA CYS A 118 -7.06 8.57 3.17
C CYS A 118 -5.69 9.16 3.50
N PHE A 119 -4.62 8.44 3.18
CA PHE A 119 -3.29 9.07 3.09
C PHE A 119 -3.32 10.18 2.02
N ASN A 120 -2.72 11.34 2.32
CA ASN A 120 -2.74 12.52 1.44
C ASN A 120 -1.67 12.44 0.34
N TRP A 121 -1.63 11.32 -0.40
CA TRP A 121 -0.64 11.03 -1.44
C TRP A 121 -0.61 12.03 -2.62
N PHE A 122 -1.63 12.88 -2.73
CA PHE A 122 -1.74 13.93 -3.76
C PHE A 122 -1.28 15.31 -3.26
N SER A 123 -0.98 15.44 -1.97
CA SER A 123 -0.51 16.68 -1.34
C SER A 123 1.01 16.73 -1.37
N GLN A 124 1.58 17.77 -1.98
CA GLN A 124 3.03 17.94 -2.04
C GLN A 124 3.65 18.02 -0.64
N ASN A 125 2.94 18.60 0.32
CA ASN A 125 3.40 18.72 1.71
C ASN A 125 3.48 17.36 2.42
N ASP A 126 2.68 16.38 1.98
CA ASP A 126 2.60 15.06 2.62
C ASP A 126 3.45 14.01 1.94
N ILE A 127 3.93 14.25 0.71
CA ILE A 127 4.74 13.30 -0.07
C ILE A 127 6.17 13.76 -0.34
N SER A 128 6.53 14.98 0.06
CA SER A 128 7.92 15.47 -0.03
C SER A 128 8.77 14.86 1.07
N LYS A 129 10.08 14.71 0.82
CA LYS A 129 11.02 14.25 1.84
C LYS A 129 10.95 15.16 3.06
N HIS A 130 11.04 14.54 4.24
CA HIS A 130 11.13 15.23 5.52
C HIS A 130 9.95 16.19 5.84
N SER A 131 8.76 15.96 5.28
CA SER A 131 7.54 16.72 5.61
C SER A 131 6.30 15.84 5.80
N GLY A 132 5.28 16.37 6.48
CA GLY A 132 3.93 15.80 6.59
C GLY A 132 3.87 14.30 6.88
N GLU A 133 2.97 13.60 6.19
CA GLU A 133 2.84 12.14 6.31
C GLU A 133 4.13 11.38 5.96
N MET A 134 4.90 11.85 4.97
CA MET A 134 6.15 11.22 4.56
C MET A 134 7.19 11.16 5.67
N LEU A 135 7.40 12.24 6.44
CA LEU A 135 8.31 12.24 7.59
C LEU A 135 7.79 11.36 8.73
N SER A 136 6.49 11.42 8.98
CA SER A 136 5.84 10.62 10.03
C SER A 136 6.02 9.12 9.79
N LEU A 137 5.75 8.68 8.56
CA LEU A 137 5.95 7.29 8.12
C LEU A 137 7.43 6.88 8.17
N PHE A 138 8.33 7.73 7.70
CA PHE A 138 9.78 7.50 7.79
C PHE A 138 10.21 7.27 9.26
N ASN A 139 9.75 8.12 10.18
CA ASN A 139 10.08 8.02 11.61
C ASN A 139 9.51 6.73 12.24
N MET A 140 8.24 6.38 11.97
CA MET A 140 7.64 5.13 12.45
C MET A 140 8.42 3.89 11.99
N ILE A 141 8.82 3.86 10.71
CA ILE A 141 9.54 2.73 10.10
C ILE A 141 10.94 2.62 10.69
N THR A 142 11.72 3.71 10.67
CA THR A 142 13.11 3.71 11.14
C THR A 142 13.20 3.49 12.65
N TYR A 143 12.27 4.04 13.43
CA TYR A 143 12.15 3.74 14.86
C TYR A 143 11.93 2.24 15.09
N SER A 144 10.95 1.64 14.39
CA SER A 144 10.64 0.21 14.54
C SER A 144 11.81 -0.67 14.12
N GLN A 145 12.44 -0.36 12.98
CA GLN A 145 13.61 -1.09 12.49
C GLN A 145 14.74 -1.06 13.52
N LYS A 146 15.06 0.11 14.07
CA LYS A 146 16.12 0.28 15.08
C LYS A 146 15.77 -0.40 16.40
N LYS A 147 14.57 -0.16 16.93
CA LYS A 147 14.11 -0.68 18.23
C LYS A 147 14.14 -2.20 18.29
N TYR A 148 13.69 -2.84 17.22
CA TYR A 148 13.62 -4.30 17.14
C TYR A 148 14.77 -4.92 16.36
N GLN A 149 15.76 -4.14 15.92
CA GLN A 149 16.90 -4.61 15.13
C GLN A 149 16.44 -5.45 13.92
N ALA A 150 15.43 -4.96 13.21
CA ALA A 150 14.84 -5.68 12.09
C ALA A 150 15.85 -5.77 10.93
N SER A 151 15.95 -6.96 10.32
CA SER A 151 16.99 -7.24 9.32
C SER A 151 16.73 -6.53 7.99
N GLU A 152 15.48 -6.50 7.57
CA GLU A 152 15.01 -5.95 6.29
C GLU A 152 13.63 -5.33 6.49
N VAL A 153 13.30 -4.32 5.68
CA VAL A 153 11.98 -3.68 5.67
C VAL A 153 11.29 -3.95 4.34
N PHE A 154 10.02 -4.34 4.42
CA PHE A 154 9.11 -4.54 3.32
C PHE A 154 7.89 -3.66 3.51
N ILE A 155 7.28 -3.19 2.42
CA ILE A 155 6.10 -2.33 2.50
C ILE A 155 5.03 -2.74 1.50
N ALA A 156 3.78 -2.81 1.95
CA ALA A 156 2.63 -3.02 1.09
C ALA A 156 1.55 -1.97 1.36
N GLY A 157 0.76 -1.64 0.35
CA GLY A 157 -0.42 -0.82 0.56
C GLY A 157 -1.49 -0.98 -0.51
N LEU A 158 -2.74 -0.73 -0.09
CA LEU A 158 -3.92 -0.74 -0.96
C LEU A 158 -4.38 0.70 -1.24
N SER A 159 -4.77 0.99 -2.48
CA SER A 159 -5.40 2.27 -2.85
C SER A 159 -4.54 3.48 -2.47
N ALA A 160 -5.05 4.40 -1.64
CA ALA A 160 -4.27 5.51 -1.07
C ALA A 160 -2.99 5.04 -0.34
N GLY A 161 -3.04 3.93 0.39
CA GLY A 161 -1.86 3.30 0.98
C GLY A 161 -0.89 2.72 -0.06
N GLY A 162 -1.41 2.26 -1.21
CA GLY A 162 -0.60 1.84 -2.36
C GLY A 162 0.12 3.02 -3.03
N ALA A 163 -0.57 4.15 -3.18
CA ALA A 163 0.04 5.40 -3.66
C ALA A 163 1.12 5.91 -2.69
N MET A 164 0.85 5.88 -1.38
CA MET A 164 1.84 6.26 -0.37
C MET A 164 3.02 5.28 -0.29
N THR A 165 2.79 3.98 -0.56
CA THR A 165 3.85 2.99 -0.73
C THR A 165 4.77 3.35 -1.90
N ALA A 166 4.21 3.74 -3.06
CA ALA A 166 4.99 4.22 -4.19
C ALA A 166 5.84 5.46 -3.83
N ALA A 167 5.26 6.38 -3.06
CA ALA A 167 5.95 7.59 -2.60
C ALA A 167 7.11 7.27 -1.64
N LEU A 168 6.91 6.37 -0.67
CA LEU A 168 7.96 5.94 0.26
C LEU A 168 9.11 5.23 -0.46
N LEU A 169 8.79 4.34 -1.41
CA LEU A 169 9.79 3.64 -2.22
C LEU A 169 10.60 4.61 -3.09
N ALA A 170 9.96 5.65 -3.64
CA ALA A 170 10.63 6.67 -4.45
C ALA A 170 11.51 7.61 -3.61
N ASN A 171 11.04 8.03 -2.43
CA ASN A 171 11.76 8.95 -1.55
C ASN A 171 12.88 8.27 -0.75
N TYR A 172 12.63 7.07 -0.23
CA TYR A 172 13.56 6.37 0.66
C TYR A 172 13.86 4.94 0.19
N PRO A 173 14.39 4.77 -1.04
CA PRO A 173 14.62 3.45 -1.60
C PRO A 173 15.64 2.61 -0.83
N ASP A 174 16.48 3.22 0.01
CA ASP A 174 17.45 2.51 0.86
C ASP A 174 16.84 1.85 2.09
N LEU A 175 15.61 2.23 2.48
CA LEU A 175 14.95 1.59 3.61
C LEU A 175 14.40 0.22 3.26
N PHE A 176 14.04 -0.02 2.00
CA PHE A 176 13.19 -1.15 1.62
C PHE A 176 13.95 -2.20 0.81
N ALA A 177 13.80 -3.47 1.18
CA ALA A 177 14.23 -4.59 0.36
C ALA A 177 13.28 -4.82 -0.83
N ALA A 178 11.97 -4.73 -0.58
CA ALA A 178 10.95 -4.83 -1.61
C ALA A 178 9.62 -4.17 -1.17
N GLY A 179 8.75 -3.89 -2.15
CA GLY A 179 7.42 -3.35 -1.92
C GLY A 179 6.31 -4.05 -2.71
N ALA A 180 5.06 -3.78 -2.34
CA ALA A 180 3.87 -4.23 -3.03
C ALA A 180 2.81 -3.11 -3.12
N ILE A 181 2.36 -2.79 -4.33
CA ILE A 181 1.36 -1.75 -4.57
C ILE A 181 0.09 -2.42 -5.11
N ILE A 182 -1.01 -2.32 -4.38
CA ILE A 182 -2.31 -2.89 -4.77
C ILE A 182 -3.27 -1.75 -5.08
N GLY A 183 -3.76 -1.67 -6.32
CA GLY A 183 -4.70 -0.61 -6.74
C GLY A 183 -4.17 0.82 -6.49
N GLY A 184 -2.85 1.02 -6.56
CA GLY A 184 -2.19 2.31 -6.36
C GLY A 184 -1.77 2.98 -7.66
N LEU A 185 -0.92 4.00 -7.56
CA LEU A 185 -0.53 4.87 -8.68
C LEU A 185 0.89 5.42 -8.52
N PRO A 186 1.51 5.93 -9.61
CA PRO A 186 2.87 6.48 -9.57
C PRO A 186 3.04 7.63 -8.58
N TYR A 187 4.20 7.68 -7.93
CA TYR A 187 4.61 8.85 -7.13
C TYR A 187 4.61 10.12 -8.01
N GLN A 188 4.06 11.21 -7.47
CA GLN A 188 3.81 12.48 -8.19
C GLN A 188 2.94 12.35 -9.46
N CYS A 189 2.05 11.36 -9.51
CA CYS A 189 0.98 11.35 -10.51
C CYS A 189 0.05 12.57 -10.35
N ALA A 190 -0.12 13.05 -9.12
CA ALA A 190 -0.89 14.24 -8.78
C ALA A 190 -0.13 15.16 -7.84
N SER A 191 -0.55 16.43 -7.80
CA SER A 191 -0.02 17.48 -6.91
C SER A 191 -1.14 18.29 -6.24
N ASN A 192 -2.39 17.87 -6.44
CA ASN A 192 -3.61 18.42 -5.84
C ASN A 192 -4.80 17.48 -6.12
N LEU A 193 -5.95 17.75 -5.50
CA LEU A 193 -7.14 16.90 -5.59
C LEU A 193 -7.69 16.73 -7.03
N ILE A 194 -7.68 17.78 -7.84
CA ILE A 194 -8.18 17.71 -9.23
C ILE A 194 -7.32 16.75 -10.05
N LYS A 195 -6.00 16.90 -9.97
CA LYS A 195 -5.06 15.98 -10.61
C LYS A 195 -5.14 14.57 -10.02
N ALA A 196 -5.46 14.45 -8.73
CA ALA A 196 -5.65 13.15 -8.07
C ALA A 196 -6.81 12.40 -8.71
N ILE A 197 -7.96 13.05 -8.86
CA ILE A 197 -9.14 12.48 -9.51
C ILE A 197 -8.83 12.10 -10.96
N ALA A 198 -8.16 12.98 -11.71
CA ALA A 198 -7.79 12.70 -13.10
C ALA A 198 -6.86 11.47 -13.20
N CYS A 199 -5.82 11.41 -12.37
CA CYS A 199 -4.90 10.27 -12.32
C CYS A 199 -5.63 8.97 -11.95
N MET A 200 -6.51 9.02 -10.95
CA MET A 200 -7.30 7.87 -10.51
C MET A 200 -8.24 7.37 -11.61
N LYS A 201 -8.98 8.26 -12.29
CA LYS A 201 -10.05 7.85 -13.22
C LYS A 201 -9.55 7.57 -14.63
N SER A 202 -8.59 8.35 -15.12
CA SER A 202 -8.09 8.28 -16.50
C SER A 202 -6.71 7.62 -16.63
N GLY A 203 -6.05 7.35 -15.51
CA GLY A 203 -4.64 6.99 -15.47
C GLY A 203 -3.73 8.22 -15.49
N PRO A 204 -2.41 8.01 -15.43
CA PRO A 204 -1.47 9.10 -15.30
C PRO A 204 -1.39 9.93 -16.59
N GLY A 205 -1.25 11.25 -16.43
CA GLY A 205 -1.00 12.19 -17.54
C GLY A 205 0.45 12.28 -17.99
N LYS A 206 1.39 11.69 -17.23
CA LYS A 206 2.82 11.61 -17.57
C LYS A 206 3.16 10.24 -18.15
N SER A 207 4.17 10.21 -19.00
CA SER A 207 4.78 8.98 -19.51
C SER A 207 5.60 8.24 -18.44
N PRO A 208 5.87 6.93 -18.62
CA PRO A 208 6.80 6.20 -17.75
C PRO A 208 8.18 6.86 -17.67
N ARG A 209 8.68 7.46 -18.77
CA ARG A 209 9.98 8.14 -18.79
C ARG A 209 10.00 9.36 -17.88
N GLU A 210 8.98 10.20 -17.93
CA GLU A 210 8.88 11.36 -17.03
C GLU A 210 8.83 10.94 -15.56
N PHE A 211 8.15 9.83 -15.23
CA PHE A 211 8.14 9.30 -13.87
C PHE A 211 9.49 8.69 -13.44
N ILE A 212 10.24 8.11 -14.37
CA ILE A 212 11.63 7.68 -14.13
C ILE A 212 12.49 8.90 -13.81
N ASP A 213 12.39 9.95 -14.62
CA ASP A 213 13.18 11.18 -14.44
C ASP A 213 12.88 11.86 -13.10
N ILE A 214 11.62 11.91 -12.66
CA ILE A 214 11.23 12.43 -11.33
C ILE A 214 11.97 11.70 -10.21
N VAL A 215 12.05 10.37 -10.29
CA VAL A 215 12.68 9.56 -9.24
C VAL A 215 14.21 9.65 -9.31
N LEU A 216 14.79 9.65 -10.52
CA LEU A 216 16.23 9.80 -10.72
C LEU A 216 16.75 11.18 -10.32
N GLN A 217 15.96 12.25 -10.49
CA GLN A 217 16.33 13.59 -10.02
C GLN A 217 16.60 13.63 -8.51
N GLN A 218 15.90 12.80 -7.72
CA GLN A 218 16.12 12.70 -6.28
C GLN A 218 17.28 11.77 -5.90
N HIS A 219 17.69 10.91 -6.83
CA HIS A 219 18.66 9.83 -6.62
C HIS A 219 19.58 9.64 -7.84
N PRO A 220 20.32 10.66 -8.29
CA PRO A 220 20.99 10.68 -9.60
C PRO A 220 22.06 9.59 -9.76
N ASN A 221 22.66 9.13 -8.65
CA ASN A 221 23.74 8.13 -8.66
C ASN A 221 23.26 6.72 -8.29
N ARG A 222 21.94 6.48 -8.21
CA ARG A 222 21.39 5.18 -7.77
C ARG A 222 21.26 4.20 -8.94
N SER A 223 21.75 2.98 -8.72
CA SER A 223 21.71 1.89 -9.71
C SER A 223 20.96 0.63 -9.26
N LYS A 224 20.50 0.59 -8.01
CA LYS A 224 19.75 -0.54 -7.43
C LYS A 224 18.46 -0.04 -6.81
N TRP A 225 17.34 -0.68 -7.11
CA TRP A 225 16.03 -0.29 -6.58
C TRP A 225 15.39 -1.47 -5.83
N PRO A 226 14.56 -1.20 -4.78
CA PRO A 226 13.77 -2.25 -4.13
C PRO A 226 13.02 -3.09 -5.16
N ARG A 227 12.86 -4.39 -4.94
CA ARG A 227 12.01 -5.20 -5.84
C ARG A 227 10.54 -4.80 -5.66
N LEU A 228 9.73 -4.82 -6.72
CA LEU A 228 8.35 -4.32 -6.65
C LEU A 228 7.35 -5.28 -7.27
N THR A 229 6.27 -5.58 -6.55
CA THR A 229 5.10 -6.23 -7.15
C THR A 229 3.90 -5.28 -7.19
N ILE A 230 3.21 -5.23 -8.33
CA ILE A 230 2.09 -4.32 -8.57
C ILE A 230 0.86 -5.15 -8.90
N TRP A 231 -0.25 -4.89 -8.21
CA TRP A 231 -1.49 -5.64 -8.35
C TRP A 231 -2.63 -4.70 -8.73
N SER A 232 -3.41 -5.09 -9.72
CA SER A 232 -4.62 -4.36 -10.13
C SER A 232 -5.67 -5.30 -10.71
N GLY A 233 -6.93 -4.90 -10.65
CA GLY A 233 -8.01 -5.56 -11.35
C GLY A 233 -8.44 -4.80 -12.59
N ILE A 234 -8.65 -5.45 -13.74
CA ILE A 234 -9.05 -4.72 -14.97
C ILE A 234 -10.42 -4.05 -14.86
N LYS A 235 -11.26 -4.49 -13.92
CA LYS A 235 -12.59 -3.93 -13.64
C LYS A 235 -12.55 -2.88 -12.51
N ASP A 236 -11.36 -2.40 -12.13
CA ASP A 236 -11.19 -1.32 -11.16
C ASP A 236 -11.63 0.02 -11.76
N THR A 237 -12.73 0.56 -11.24
CA THR A 237 -13.29 1.86 -11.64
C THR A 237 -12.95 3.00 -10.65
N VAL A 238 -12.19 2.69 -9.59
CA VAL A 238 -11.74 3.66 -8.60
C VAL A 238 -10.35 4.16 -8.98
N VAL A 239 -9.41 3.24 -9.20
CA VAL A 239 -8.04 3.52 -9.67
C VAL A 239 -7.82 2.75 -10.97
N ASN A 240 -7.78 3.50 -12.06
CA ASN A 240 -7.67 2.97 -13.41
C ASN A 240 -6.42 2.06 -13.52
N PRO A 241 -6.56 0.82 -14.03
CA PRO A 241 -5.46 -0.15 -14.15
C PRO A 241 -4.27 0.33 -14.97
N LYS A 242 -4.45 1.33 -15.83
CA LYS A 242 -3.34 2.01 -16.53
C LYS A 242 -2.27 2.52 -15.55
N ASN A 243 -2.65 2.91 -14.33
CA ASN A 243 -1.72 3.29 -13.27
C ASN A 243 -0.75 2.16 -12.92
N ALA A 244 -1.22 0.92 -12.82
CA ALA A 244 -0.39 -0.24 -12.51
C ALA A 244 0.61 -0.55 -13.63
N THR A 245 0.17 -0.45 -14.89
CA THR A 245 1.04 -0.63 -16.06
C THR A 245 2.14 0.43 -16.09
N VAL A 246 1.81 1.70 -15.85
CA VAL A 246 2.82 2.78 -15.81
C VAL A 246 3.74 2.65 -14.60
N LEU A 247 3.26 2.23 -13.44
CA LEU A 247 4.09 1.90 -12.28
C LEU A 247 5.11 0.80 -12.61
N ALA A 248 4.67 -0.29 -13.25
CA ALA A 248 5.55 -1.39 -13.63
C ALA A 248 6.62 -0.94 -14.62
N GLN A 249 6.24 -0.16 -15.64
CA GLN A 249 7.17 0.41 -16.63
C GLN A 249 8.14 1.41 -16.01
N GLN A 250 7.66 2.29 -15.12
CA GLN A 250 8.50 3.23 -14.37
C GLN A 250 9.57 2.46 -13.59
N TRP A 251 9.15 1.48 -12.78
CA TRP A 251 10.05 0.77 -11.89
C TRP A 251 11.03 -0.15 -12.63
N ALA A 252 10.58 -0.77 -13.72
CA ALA A 252 11.46 -1.54 -14.60
C ALA A 252 12.49 -0.63 -15.29
N GLY A 253 12.07 0.55 -15.76
CA GLY A 253 12.95 1.52 -16.41
C GLY A 253 13.98 2.14 -15.47
N LEU A 254 13.69 2.26 -14.17
CA LEU A 254 14.69 2.60 -13.14
C LEU A 254 15.84 1.58 -13.06
N ASN A 255 15.60 0.34 -13.51
CA ASN A 255 16.59 -0.73 -13.60
C ASN A 255 17.09 -0.96 -15.04
N GLY A 256 16.77 -0.05 -15.98
CA GLY A 256 17.19 -0.14 -17.37
C GLY A 256 16.45 -1.19 -18.20
N ILE A 257 15.33 -1.74 -17.72
CA ILE A 257 14.55 -2.76 -18.43
C ILE A 257 13.29 -2.11 -19.01
N THR A 258 13.12 -2.17 -20.33
CA THR A 258 12.02 -1.48 -21.04
C THR A 258 10.80 -2.35 -21.29
N GLN A 259 10.96 -3.68 -21.30
CA GLN A 259 9.89 -4.64 -21.59
C GLN A 259 9.94 -5.83 -20.63
N ALA A 260 8.76 -6.39 -20.34
CA ALA A 260 8.67 -7.64 -19.59
C ALA A 260 9.31 -8.75 -20.41
N ASN A 261 10.14 -9.57 -19.78
CA ASN A 261 10.85 -10.68 -20.42
C ASN A 261 10.30 -12.04 -20.02
N ASN A 262 9.26 -12.07 -19.20
CA ASN A 262 8.43 -13.24 -18.97
C ASN A 262 6.96 -12.81 -18.80
N THR A 263 6.04 -13.58 -19.37
CA THR A 263 4.59 -13.38 -19.25
C THR A 263 3.93 -14.72 -18.97
N ILE A 264 3.05 -14.74 -17.98
CA ILE A 264 2.24 -15.92 -17.61
C ILE A 264 0.78 -15.53 -17.80
N GLU A 265 0.10 -16.27 -18.67
CA GLU A 265 -1.32 -16.09 -18.95
C GLU A 265 -2.14 -17.20 -18.28
N HIS A 266 -3.25 -16.81 -17.69
CA HIS A 266 -4.25 -17.69 -17.10
C HIS A 266 -5.63 -17.12 -17.41
N ASP A 267 -6.67 -17.96 -17.42
CA ASP A 267 -8.05 -17.55 -17.73
C ASP A 267 -8.63 -16.47 -16.80
N GLU A 268 -7.95 -16.15 -15.69
CA GLU A 268 -8.43 -15.23 -14.66
C GLU A 268 -7.41 -14.15 -14.29
N TYR A 269 -6.16 -14.27 -14.74
CA TYR A 269 -5.10 -13.32 -14.43
C TYR A 269 -3.97 -13.35 -15.46
N LEU A 270 -3.24 -12.25 -15.51
CA LEU A 270 -2.06 -12.06 -16.33
C LEU A 270 -0.91 -11.60 -15.42
N ILE A 271 0.24 -12.26 -15.51
CA ILE A 271 1.46 -11.85 -14.79
C ILE A 271 2.52 -11.44 -15.80
N ARG A 272 3.10 -10.26 -15.59
CA ARG A 272 4.27 -9.78 -16.35
C ARG A 272 5.44 -9.58 -15.41
N GLU A 273 6.61 -10.06 -15.81
CA GLU A 273 7.82 -10.00 -15.00
C GLU A 273 8.95 -9.33 -15.78
N TRP A 274 9.66 -8.43 -15.10
CA TRP A 274 10.91 -7.83 -15.56
C TRP A 274 12.03 -8.41 -14.70
N ARG A 275 12.81 -9.30 -15.31
CA ARG A 275 13.91 -10.00 -14.66
C ARG A 275 15.25 -9.44 -15.07
N ASN A 276 16.22 -9.41 -14.15
CA ASN A 276 17.60 -9.03 -14.48
C ASN A 276 18.35 -10.18 -15.20
N SER A 277 19.61 -9.94 -15.57
CA SER A 277 20.47 -10.94 -16.24
C SER A 277 20.75 -12.19 -15.40
N LYS A 278 20.49 -12.17 -14.08
CA LYS A 278 20.58 -13.32 -13.17
C LYS A 278 19.23 -14.02 -12.96
N ASN A 279 18.23 -13.68 -13.78
CA ASN A 279 16.87 -14.21 -13.71
C ASN A 279 16.09 -13.84 -12.43
N GLU A 280 16.57 -12.87 -11.64
CA GLU A 280 15.88 -12.35 -10.47
C GLU A 280 14.76 -11.40 -10.90
N ILE A 281 13.56 -11.56 -10.35
CA ILE A 281 12.40 -10.72 -10.64
C ILE A 281 12.54 -9.38 -9.92
N LEU A 282 12.80 -8.31 -10.67
CA LEU A 282 12.86 -6.95 -10.14
C LEU A 282 11.47 -6.30 -10.07
N VAL A 283 10.63 -6.57 -11.08
CA VAL A 283 9.24 -6.11 -11.12
C VAL A 283 8.32 -7.25 -11.48
N LYS A 284 7.21 -7.41 -10.74
CA LYS A 284 6.12 -8.36 -11.03
C LYS A 284 4.79 -7.61 -11.06
N GLN A 285 4.21 -7.42 -12.25
CA GLN A 285 2.85 -6.93 -12.40
C GLN A 285 1.88 -8.12 -12.43
N VAL A 286 0.82 -8.06 -11.63
CA VAL A 286 -0.28 -9.02 -11.60
C VAL A 286 -1.58 -8.29 -11.91
N GLU A 287 -2.21 -8.67 -13.00
CA GLU A 287 -3.47 -8.11 -13.47
C GLU A 287 -4.57 -9.18 -13.35
N MET A 288 -5.58 -8.90 -12.54
CA MET A 288 -6.69 -9.82 -12.29
C MET A 288 -7.88 -9.46 -13.18
N LEU A 289 -8.33 -10.40 -14.02
CA LEU A 289 -9.28 -10.12 -15.12
C LEU A 289 -10.72 -9.85 -14.64
N ASN A 290 -11.07 -10.31 -13.44
CA ASN A 290 -12.41 -10.13 -12.88
C ASN A 290 -12.45 -9.26 -11.61
N LEU A 291 -11.31 -8.77 -11.14
CA LEU A 291 -11.20 -8.03 -9.90
C LEU A 291 -11.61 -6.56 -10.10
N LYS A 292 -12.36 -6.03 -9.14
CA LYS A 292 -12.65 -4.58 -8.99
C LYS A 292 -11.59 -3.92 -8.12
N HIS A 293 -11.88 -2.75 -7.54
CA HIS A 293 -10.99 -2.08 -6.60
C HIS A 293 -10.89 -2.83 -5.27
N GLY A 294 -9.77 -3.50 -5.02
CA GLY A 294 -9.54 -4.23 -3.78
C GLY A 294 -8.32 -5.13 -3.83
N LEU A 295 -8.10 -5.85 -2.74
CA LEU A 295 -7.06 -6.83 -2.54
C LEU A 295 -7.62 -8.23 -2.85
N PRO A 296 -7.02 -8.99 -3.78
CA PRO A 296 -7.48 -10.33 -4.10
C PRO A 296 -7.11 -11.32 -2.99
N VAL A 297 -8.11 -12.07 -2.50
CA VAL A 297 -7.99 -13.11 -1.47
C VAL A 297 -8.57 -14.43 -1.95
N ILE A 298 -8.02 -15.55 -1.48
CA ILE A 298 -8.60 -16.88 -1.69
C ILE A 298 -9.59 -17.14 -0.55
N PRO A 299 -10.91 -17.28 -0.80
CA PRO A 299 -11.92 -17.38 0.26
C PRO A 299 -11.69 -18.48 1.30
N LYS A 300 -11.07 -19.59 0.90
CA LYS A 300 -10.72 -20.71 1.79
C LYS A 300 -9.61 -20.36 2.79
N GLN A 301 -8.75 -19.40 2.48
CA GLN A 301 -7.64 -18.94 3.33
C GLN A 301 -8.03 -17.67 4.09
N THR A 302 -8.74 -16.77 3.42
CA THR A 302 -9.13 -15.47 3.96
C THR A 302 -10.52 -15.15 3.41
N PRO A 303 -11.56 -15.10 4.27
CA PRO A 303 -12.92 -14.80 3.84
C PRO A 303 -12.99 -13.42 3.16
N PRO A 304 -13.84 -13.25 2.12
CA PRO A 304 -14.09 -11.94 1.55
C PRO A 304 -14.63 -10.96 2.60
N ALA A 305 -14.25 -9.69 2.45
CA ALA A 305 -14.69 -8.58 3.28
C ALA A 305 -14.65 -7.29 2.45
N ASP A 306 -14.94 -6.13 3.05
CA ASP A 306 -14.83 -4.85 2.35
C ASP A 306 -13.41 -4.66 1.81
N TYR A 307 -13.31 -4.48 0.50
CA TYR A 307 -12.07 -4.40 -0.27
C TYR A 307 -11.20 -5.68 -0.28
N MET A 308 -11.63 -6.78 0.33
CA MET A 308 -10.98 -8.10 0.25
C MET A 308 -11.82 -9.00 -0.65
N LEU A 309 -11.42 -9.09 -1.92
CA LEU A 309 -12.24 -9.61 -2.99
C LEU A 309 -11.83 -11.03 -3.35
N ALA A 310 -12.80 -11.93 -3.50
CA ALA A 310 -12.56 -13.30 -3.90
C ALA A 310 -11.83 -13.37 -5.26
N ALA A 311 -10.77 -14.17 -5.32
CA ALA A 311 -9.91 -14.33 -6.49
C ALA A 311 -9.21 -15.71 -6.49
N PRO A 312 -8.70 -16.17 -7.63
CA PRO A 312 -7.89 -17.40 -7.71
C PRO A 312 -6.49 -17.27 -7.08
N LEU A 313 -6.00 -16.04 -6.89
CA LEU A 313 -4.73 -15.74 -6.24
C LEU A 313 -4.95 -14.90 -4.98
N SER A 314 -4.17 -15.19 -3.93
CA SER A 314 -4.07 -14.35 -2.75
C SER A 314 -2.89 -13.40 -2.91
N ALA A 315 -3.16 -12.09 -2.93
CA ALA A 315 -2.10 -11.09 -3.00
C ALA A 315 -1.12 -11.24 -1.82
N VAL A 316 -1.62 -11.40 -0.59
CA VAL A 316 -0.77 -11.53 0.61
C VAL A 316 0.16 -12.74 0.51
N SER A 317 -0.36 -13.90 0.06
CA SER A 317 0.43 -15.11 -0.07
C SER A 317 1.50 -14.99 -1.17
N GLU A 318 1.15 -14.38 -2.31
CA GLU A 318 2.09 -14.18 -3.42
C GLU A 318 3.13 -13.09 -3.15
N ILE A 319 2.75 -12.03 -2.41
CA ILE A 319 3.66 -11.00 -1.93
C ILE A 319 4.68 -11.62 -0.96
N ALA A 320 4.24 -12.47 -0.03
CA ALA A 320 5.15 -13.16 0.90
C ALA A 320 6.20 -14.01 0.16
N LYS A 321 5.78 -14.77 -0.86
CA LYS A 321 6.70 -15.53 -1.72
C LYS A 321 7.67 -14.61 -2.45
N PHE A 322 7.17 -13.51 -3.02
CA PHE A 322 8.00 -12.53 -3.73
C PHE A 322 9.06 -11.91 -2.81
N TRP A 323 8.72 -11.61 -1.56
CA TRP A 323 9.61 -11.06 -0.54
C TRP A 323 10.51 -12.11 0.14
N GLN A 324 10.28 -13.40 -0.11
CA GLN A 324 10.96 -14.51 0.55
C GLN A 324 10.80 -14.44 2.08
N LEU A 325 9.57 -14.13 2.55
CA LEU A 325 9.20 -14.14 3.96
C LEU A 325 9.07 -15.56 4.52
#